data_AF-A0A524D065-F1
#
_entry.id   AF-A0A524D065-F1
#
_cell.length_a   1.000
_cell.length_b   1.000
_cell.length_c   1.000
_cell.angle_alpha   90.00
_cell.angle_beta   90.00
_cell.angle_gamma   90.00
#
_symmetry.space_group_name_H-M   'P 1'
#
loop_
_entity.id
_entity.type
_entity.pdbx_description
1 polymer ?
#
loop_
_entity_poly.entity_id
_entity_poly.type
_entity_poly.pdbx_seq_one_letter_code
_entity_poly.pdbx_strand_id
1 'polypeptide(L)'
;MSSKKRDTRFFEAFTDAKAEYQEKNLKVVRYDLLTRDALLEMDKENALVLVAVSPLEIHGGFLPLGTDLIEAIMMFQWIKEVIQERQPDKEFIIVEASPLPIGWSGVRGMVGTIHVRHKTFRDVLQQYLEGFVRAGFKRFLVSSAHHGNIHAYAIEEAALRVMKKYEELDVRIASPLNWIVKKLMIDHPRKTWGDIAEQVGQPPLTEEEYEALAKDDHSSLMEVSFMNHVNSELVDPAYKEKDLHTTPISHMFKKLLSAKLGTLGGPTGVGYNGVPSMADSRDWIPLYKALIKDVGWFFIEGLFEKSHEEYIDEYATSFFYNLVMLKTNWKWRAVVVPALIITALLCYYPLFPWNLLSLLYIPFLLLFVGLKIKKALEPS
;
A
#
# COMPACT_ATOMS: atom_id res chain seq x y z
N MET A 1 36.41 -29.99 -22.36
CA MET A 1 35.82 -28.69 -22.01
C MET A 1 35.40 -28.74 -20.55
N SER A 2 36.12 -28.01 -19.69
CA SER A 2 35.89 -27.98 -18.24
C SER A 2 34.46 -27.53 -17.93
N SER A 3 33.64 -28.39 -17.32
CA SER A 3 32.40 -27.98 -16.67
C SER A 3 32.76 -27.06 -15.50
N LYS A 4 32.76 -25.75 -15.75
CA LYS A 4 32.72 -24.79 -14.66
C LYS A 4 31.43 -25.10 -13.88
N LYS A 5 31.57 -25.78 -12.74
CA LYS A 5 30.56 -25.79 -11.68
C LYS A 5 30.26 -24.31 -11.41
N ARG A 6 29.16 -23.81 -11.96
CA ARG A 6 28.65 -22.47 -11.63
C ARG A 6 28.27 -22.56 -10.16
N ASP A 7 28.71 -21.60 -9.35
CA ASP A 7 28.27 -21.50 -7.95
C ASP A 7 26.76 -21.24 -7.98
N THR A 8 25.95 -22.27 -7.75
CA THR A 8 24.49 -22.27 -7.96
C THR A 8 23.75 -21.36 -6.99
N ARG A 9 24.40 -20.94 -5.89
CA ARG A 9 23.76 -20.19 -4.80
C ARG A 9 23.34 -18.75 -5.17
N PHE A 10 23.96 -18.14 -6.18
CA PHE A 10 23.51 -16.83 -6.71
C PHE A 10 22.48 -16.99 -7.83
N PHE A 11 22.43 -18.18 -8.43
CA PHE A 11 21.82 -18.38 -9.73
C PHE A 11 20.47 -19.05 -9.66
N GLU A 12 20.09 -19.75 -8.59
CA GLU A 12 18.80 -20.48 -8.51
C GLU A 12 17.58 -19.62 -8.89
N ALA A 13 17.55 -18.34 -8.52
CA ALA A 13 16.47 -17.39 -8.89
C ALA A 13 16.48 -16.96 -10.38
N PHE A 14 17.60 -17.14 -11.09
CA PHE A 14 17.80 -16.74 -12.49
C PHE A 14 18.08 -17.92 -13.44
N THR A 15 18.42 -19.11 -12.93
CA THR A 15 18.78 -20.27 -13.76
C THR A 15 17.60 -20.95 -14.39
N ASP A 16 16.46 -20.97 -13.69
CA ASP A 16 15.20 -21.53 -14.20
C ASP A 16 14.19 -20.43 -14.59
N ALA A 17 14.58 -19.16 -14.43
CA ALA A 17 13.72 -18.03 -14.74
C ALA A 17 13.57 -17.88 -16.25
N LYS A 18 12.32 -17.86 -16.70
CA LYS A 18 11.96 -17.54 -18.08
C LYS A 18 11.59 -16.06 -18.16
N ALA A 19 12.13 -15.37 -19.17
CA ALA A 19 11.75 -13.99 -19.45
C ALA A 19 10.26 -13.87 -19.82
N GLU A 20 9.72 -14.90 -20.46
CA GLU A 20 8.32 -14.98 -20.86
C GLU A 20 7.80 -16.40 -20.64
N TYR A 21 6.56 -16.53 -20.18
CA TYR A 21 5.88 -17.82 -20.04
C TYR A 21 4.36 -17.65 -20.04
N GLN A 22 3.62 -18.72 -20.37
CA GLN A 22 2.16 -18.71 -20.49
C GLN A 22 1.52 -19.27 -19.21
N GLU A 23 0.50 -18.57 -18.70
CA GLU A 23 -0.39 -19.02 -17.63
C GLU A 23 -1.85 -18.90 -18.10
N LYS A 24 -2.45 -20.00 -18.58
CA LYS A 24 -3.79 -20.01 -19.22
C LYS A 24 -3.88 -18.95 -20.35
N ASN A 25 -4.74 -17.94 -20.23
CA ASN A 25 -4.91 -16.84 -21.18
C ASN A 25 -3.96 -15.64 -20.93
N LEU A 26 -3.02 -15.75 -19.98
CA LEU A 26 -2.05 -14.70 -19.67
C LEU A 26 -0.68 -15.04 -20.25
N LYS A 27 -0.09 -14.10 -20.97
CA LYS A 27 1.35 -14.09 -21.26
C LYS A 27 2.03 -13.32 -20.13
N VAL A 28 2.81 -13.99 -19.29
CA VAL A 28 3.55 -13.37 -18.18
C VAL A 28 4.98 -13.08 -18.62
N VAL A 29 5.45 -11.87 -18.30
CA VAL A 29 6.70 -11.29 -18.76
C VAL A 29 7.46 -10.72 -17.57
N ARG A 30 8.70 -11.19 -17.38
CA ARG A 30 9.63 -10.68 -16.38
C ARG A 30 10.47 -9.56 -17.00
N TYR A 31 10.15 -8.31 -16.63
CA TYR A 31 10.73 -7.14 -17.30
C TYR A 31 12.26 -7.08 -17.19
N ASP A 32 12.82 -7.51 -16.07
CA ASP A 32 14.26 -7.58 -15.79
C ASP A 32 15.03 -8.57 -16.68
N LEU A 33 14.31 -9.51 -17.30
CA LEU A 33 14.89 -10.56 -18.15
C LEU A 33 14.65 -10.31 -19.64
N LEU A 34 13.90 -9.27 -20.01
CA LEU A 34 13.65 -8.94 -21.40
C LEU A 34 14.86 -8.33 -22.09
N THR A 35 15.03 -8.68 -23.37
CA THR A 35 15.92 -7.93 -24.27
C THR A 35 15.19 -6.70 -24.80
N ARG A 36 15.96 -5.71 -25.26
CA ARG A 36 15.42 -4.52 -25.92
C ARG A 36 14.51 -4.87 -27.10
N ASP A 37 14.93 -5.82 -27.94
CA ASP A 37 14.20 -6.11 -29.19
C ASP A 37 12.89 -6.85 -28.89
N ALA A 38 12.88 -7.79 -27.93
CA ALA A 38 11.65 -8.40 -27.43
C ALA A 38 10.68 -7.35 -26.85
N LEU A 39 11.18 -6.37 -26.09
CA LEU A 39 10.37 -5.28 -25.57
C LEU A 39 9.77 -4.41 -26.69
N LEU A 40 10.49 -4.18 -27.79
CA LEU A 40 9.99 -3.41 -28.93
C LEU A 40 8.89 -4.15 -29.68
N GLU A 41 9.01 -5.47 -29.82
CA GLU A 41 8.02 -6.33 -30.51
C GLU A 41 6.76 -6.58 -29.69
N MET A 42 6.82 -6.43 -28.36
CA MET A 42 5.70 -6.71 -27.47
C MET A 42 4.52 -5.74 -27.68
N ASP A 43 3.30 -6.29 -27.76
CA ASP A 43 2.07 -5.52 -27.68
C ASP A 43 1.89 -4.93 -26.28
N LYS A 44 1.66 -3.62 -26.21
CA LYS A 44 1.56 -2.87 -24.96
C LYS A 44 0.13 -2.44 -24.66
N GLU A 45 -0.80 -2.61 -25.60
CA GLU A 45 -2.17 -2.12 -25.47
C GLU A 45 -2.94 -2.91 -24.42
N ASN A 46 -2.78 -4.24 -24.39
CA ASN A 46 -3.36 -5.13 -23.37
C ASN A 46 -2.35 -5.51 -22.27
N ALA A 47 -1.28 -4.72 -22.10
CA ALA A 47 -0.25 -5.00 -21.10
C ALA A 47 -0.56 -4.32 -19.76
N LEU A 48 -0.62 -5.10 -18.70
CA LEU A 48 -0.70 -4.62 -17.31
C LEU A 48 0.67 -4.73 -16.64
N VAL A 49 1.26 -3.61 -16.28
CA VAL A 49 2.52 -3.58 -15.52
C VAL A 49 2.21 -3.70 -14.03
N LEU A 50 2.74 -4.73 -13.39
CA LEU A 50 2.63 -4.98 -11.96
C LEU A 50 3.92 -4.53 -11.27
N VAL A 51 3.81 -3.57 -10.34
CA VAL A 51 4.96 -2.99 -9.61
C VAL A 51 4.79 -3.21 -8.11
N ALA A 52 5.65 -4.05 -7.52
CA ALA A 52 5.62 -4.32 -6.09
C ALA A 52 6.58 -3.36 -5.39
N VAL A 53 6.11 -2.65 -4.37
CA VAL A 53 6.92 -1.66 -3.66
C VAL A 53 6.55 -1.60 -2.19
N SER A 54 7.51 -1.84 -1.32
CA SER A 54 7.30 -1.81 0.14
C SER A 54 8.64 -1.59 0.85
N PRO A 55 8.66 -0.96 2.03
CA PRO A 55 9.88 -0.85 2.83
C PRO A 55 10.34 -2.23 3.32
N LEU A 56 11.60 -2.32 3.73
CA LEU A 56 12.06 -3.40 4.58
C LEU A 56 11.95 -2.92 6.02
N GLU A 57 11.14 -3.59 6.84
CA GLU A 57 10.86 -3.15 8.20
C GLU A 57 10.61 -4.26 9.21
N ILE A 58 10.72 -3.88 10.48
CA ILE A 58 10.60 -4.78 11.62
C ILE A 58 9.18 -5.33 11.69
N HIS A 59 9.04 -6.65 11.76
CA HIS A 59 7.75 -7.35 11.92
C HIS A 59 7.85 -8.32 13.09
N GLY A 60 7.90 -7.75 14.29
CA GLY A 60 8.19 -8.48 15.50
C GLY A 60 9.58 -9.12 15.49
N GLY A 61 9.78 -10.09 16.37
CA GLY A 61 10.95 -10.98 16.33
C GLY A 61 10.71 -12.26 15.53
N PHE A 62 9.61 -12.35 14.78
CA PHE A 62 9.10 -13.61 14.26
C PHE A 62 8.74 -13.62 12.78
N LEU A 63 8.64 -12.47 12.12
CA LEU A 63 8.51 -12.39 10.66
C LEU A 63 9.75 -11.79 10.01
N PRO A 64 9.99 -12.10 8.72
CA PRO A 64 11.08 -11.49 7.96
C PRO A 64 10.94 -9.97 7.83
N LEU A 65 12.07 -9.28 7.63
CA LEU A 65 12.05 -7.84 7.37
C LEU A 65 11.37 -7.45 6.04
N GLY A 66 11.19 -8.42 5.14
CA GLY A 66 10.61 -8.23 3.82
C GLY A 66 9.14 -8.63 3.70
N THR A 67 8.44 -8.89 4.80
CA THR A 67 7.03 -9.34 4.82
C THR A 67 6.16 -8.53 3.85
N ASP A 68 6.12 -7.21 3.99
CA ASP A 68 5.32 -6.32 3.13
C ASP A 68 5.63 -6.52 1.63
N LEU A 69 6.91 -6.64 1.27
CA LEU A 69 7.32 -6.77 -0.12
C LEU A 69 6.97 -8.15 -0.67
N ILE A 70 7.15 -9.21 0.13
CA ILE A 70 6.80 -10.58 -0.23
C ILE A 70 5.29 -10.67 -0.47
N GLU A 71 4.49 -10.08 0.42
CA GLU A 71 3.05 -10.03 0.27
C GLU A 71 2.64 -9.25 -0.98
N ALA A 72 3.20 -8.06 -1.20
CA ALA A 72 2.92 -7.26 -2.40
C ALA A 72 3.22 -8.01 -3.72
N ILE A 73 4.28 -8.82 -3.75
CA ILE A 73 4.63 -9.68 -4.91
C ILE A 73 3.62 -10.82 -5.06
N MET A 74 3.27 -11.49 -3.97
CA MET A 74 2.34 -12.63 -4.00
C MET A 74 0.92 -12.22 -4.38
N MET A 75 0.49 -11.01 -4.02
CA MET A 75 -0.78 -10.45 -4.49
C MET A 75 -0.88 -10.48 -6.03
N PHE A 76 0.24 -10.42 -6.77
CA PHE A 76 0.22 -10.55 -8.23
C PHE A 76 -0.34 -11.88 -8.71
N GLN A 77 -0.13 -12.97 -7.96
CA GLN A 77 -0.71 -14.26 -8.30
C GLN A 77 -2.25 -14.19 -8.23
N TRP A 78 -2.78 -13.56 -7.17
CA TRP A 78 -4.22 -13.39 -7.02
C TRP A 78 -4.83 -12.42 -8.05
N ILE A 79 -4.08 -11.39 -8.43
CA ILE A 79 -4.44 -10.49 -9.54
C ILE A 79 -4.51 -11.26 -10.87
N LYS A 80 -3.51 -12.09 -11.17
CA LYS A 80 -3.53 -12.94 -12.37
C LYS A 80 -4.71 -13.90 -12.37
N GLU A 81 -4.96 -14.56 -11.25
CA GLU A 81 -6.10 -15.47 -11.11
C GLU A 81 -7.45 -14.78 -11.35
N VAL A 82 -7.67 -13.58 -10.79
CA VAL A 82 -8.96 -12.88 -11.01
C VAL A 82 -9.12 -12.41 -12.46
N ILE A 83 -8.03 -12.04 -13.15
CA ILE A 83 -8.08 -11.74 -14.59
C ILE A 83 -8.49 -13.00 -15.36
N GLN A 84 -7.87 -14.15 -15.08
CA GLN A 84 -8.19 -15.41 -15.75
C GLN A 84 -9.66 -15.82 -15.55
N GLU A 85 -10.21 -15.58 -14.35
CA GLU A 85 -11.60 -15.91 -14.03
C GLU A 85 -12.62 -14.97 -14.65
N ARG A 86 -12.33 -13.66 -14.65
CA ARG A 86 -13.28 -12.62 -15.08
C ARG A 86 -13.17 -12.30 -16.57
N GLN A 87 -12.04 -12.62 -17.21
CA GLN A 87 -11.77 -12.36 -18.63
C GLN A 87 -11.07 -13.56 -19.30
N PRO A 88 -11.68 -14.76 -19.30
CA PRO A 88 -11.05 -15.96 -19.85
C PRO A 88 -10.77 -15.87 -21.36
N ASP A 89 -11.54 -15.06 -22.09
CA ASP A 89 -11.49 -14.95 -23.55
C ASP A 89 -10.58 -13.81 -24.05
N LYS A 90 -10.04 -12.98 -23.14
CA LYS A 90 -9.16 -11.86 -23.48
C LYS A 90 -7.71 -12.25 -23.21
N GLU A 91 -6.85 -12.07 -24.20
CA GLU A 91 -5.41 -12.20 -24.03
C GLU A 91 -4.86 -10.98 -23.30
N PHE A 92 -4.19 -11.21 -22.18
CA PHE A 92 -3.52 -10.18 -21.40
C PHE A 92 -2.01 -10.45 -21.36
N ILE A 93 -1.24 -9.36 -21.39
CA ILE A 93 0.19 -9.41 -21.11
C ILE A 93 0.42 -8.89 -19.70
N ILE A 94 0.94 -9.72 -18.81
CA ILE A 94 1.29 -9.32 -17.45
C ILE A 94 2.78 -9.03 -17.41
N VAL A 95 3.15 -7.79 -17.14
CA VAL A 95 4.55 -7.37 -17.02
C VAL A 95 4.91 -7.22 -15.55
N GLU A 96 5.60 -8.20 -15.02
CA GLU A 96 6.12 -8.18 -13.65
C GLU A 96 7.39 -7.33 -13.62
N ALA A 97 7.29 -6.12 -13.05
CA ALA A 97 8.44 -5.26 -12.81
C ALA A 97 9.28 -5.79 -11.65
N SER A 98 10.57 -5.43 -11.61
CA SER A 98 11.42 -5.76 -10.47
C SER A 98 10.84 -5.17 -9.18
N PRO A 99 10.72 -5.97 -8.10
CA PRO A 99 10.25 -5.48 -6.81
C PRO A 99 11.17 -4.39 -6.25
N LEU A 100 10.57 -3.41 -5.58
CA LEU A 100 11.25 -2.25 -5.03
C LEU A 100 11.24 -2.30 -3.48
N PRO A 101 12.34 -2.73 -2.82
CA PRO A 101 12.46 -2.78 -1.36
C PRO A 101 12.73 -1.39 -0.76
N ILE A 102 11.94 -0.40 -1.15
CA ILE A 102 12.05 0.98 -0.72
C ILE A 102 10.69 1.52 -0.30
N GLY A 103 10.67 2.36 0.73
CA GLY A 103 9.43 2.94 1.21
C GLY A 103 9.63 3.87 2.39
N TRP A 104 8.60 4.65 2.66
CA TRP A 104 8.44 5.22 3.99
C TRP A 104 7.98 4.11 4.94
N SER A 105 8.77 3.81 5.97
CA SER A 105 8.48 2.78 6.99
C SER A 105 7.82 3.30 8.28
N GLY A 106 7.78 4.63 8.46
CA GLY A 106 7.25 5.25 9.67
C GLY A 106 8.00 5.06 10.98
N VAL A 107 8.91 4.09 11.06
CA VAL A 107 9.83 3.87 12.18
C VAL A 107 11.27 4.11 11.71
N ARG A 108 11.93 5.12 12.28
CA ARG A 108 13.35 5.40 12.05
C ARG A 108 14.17 4.82 13.19
N GLY A 109 15.30 4.20 12.86
CA GLY A 109 16.27 3.74 13.85
C GLY A 109 15.93 2.41 14.54
N MET A 110 14.90 1.69 14.06
CA MET A 110 14.68 0.29 14.44
C MET A 110 15.68 -0.58 13.68
N VAL A 111 16.33 -1.51 14.38
CA VAL A 111 17.30 -2.44 13.76
C VAL A 111 16.58 -3.26 12.69
N GLY A 112 17.18 -3.35 11.50
CA GLY A 112 16.59 -4.04 10.34
C GLY A 112 15.70 -3.15 9.45
N THR A 113 15.12 -2.07 9.97
CA THR A 113 14.28 -1.18 9.15
C THR A 113 15.11 -0.25 8.25
N ILE A 114 14.81 -0.28 6.95
CA ILE A 114 15.38 0.64 5.95
C ILE A 114 14.36 1.73 5.63
N HIS A 115 14.58 2.92 6.19
CA HIS A 115 13.67 4.05 6.02
C HIS A 115 14.07 4.96 4.85
N VAL A 116 13.19 5.12 3.87
CA VAL A 116 13.31 6.16 2.83
C VAL A 116 12.37 7.32 3.14
N ARG A 117 12.87 8.56 3.01
CA ARG A 117 12.03 9.75 3.20
C ARG A 117 10.90 9.74 2.17
N HIS A 118 9.68 10.06 2.60
CA HIS A 118 8.50 10.10 1.75
C HIS A 118 8.73 10.82 0.40
N LYS A 119 9.41 11.98 0.41
CA LYS A 119 9.69 12.77 -0.80
C LYS A 119 10.61 12.00 -1.75
N THR A 120 11.69 11.43 -1.22
CA THR A 120 12.65 10.64 -1.99
C THR A 120 11.97 9.39 -2.55
N PHE A 121 11.18 8.69 -1.73
CA PHE A 121 10.44 7.52 -2.15
C PHE A 121 9.50 7.84 -3.32
N ARG A 122 8.65 8.86 -3.18
CA ARG A 122 7.77 9.33 -4.26
C ARG A 122 8.55 9.69 -5.52
N ASP A 123 9.63 10.48 -5.40
CA ASP A 123 10.38 10.96 -6.56
C ASP A 123 11.09 9.80 -7.29
N VAL A 124 11.54 8.77 -6.56
CA VAL A 124 12.11 7.55 -7.14
C VAL A 124 11.02 6.72 -7.83
N LEU A 125 9.89 6.47 -7.15
CA LEU A 125 8.79 5.70 -7.72
C LEU A 125 8.21 6.37 -8.98
N GLN A 126 8.07 7.71 -8.96
CA GLN A 126 7.70 8.48 -10.15
C GLN A 126 8.68 8.18 -11.29
N GLN A 127 9.98 8.42 -11.10
CA GLN A 127 10.98 8.22 -12.16
C GLN A 127 11.05 6.78 -12.67
N TYR A 128 10.83 5.80 -11.78
CA TYR A 128 10.75 4.38 -12.12
C TYR A 128 9.56 4.11 -13.07
N LEU A 129 8.36 4.54 -12.69
CA LEU A 129 7.15 4.41 -13.53
C LEU A 129 7.29 5.16 -14.86
N GLU A 130 7.88 6.34 -14.87
CA GLU A 130 8.16 7.08 -16.12
C GLU A 130 9.08 6.30 -17.07
N GLY A 131 9.94 5.42 -16.55
CA GLY A 131 10.76 4.51 -17.35
C GLY A 131 9.91 3.58 -18.22
N PHE A 132 8.90 2.96 -17.61
CA PHE A 132 7.94 2.12 -18.32
C PHE A 132 7.05 2.92 -19.27
N VAL A 133 6.60 4.11 -18.87
CA VAL A 133 5.82 4.98 -19.76
C VAL A 133 6.61 5.34 -21.01
N ARG A 134 7.91 5.66 -20.88
CA ARG A 134 8.80 5.89 -22.04
C ARG A 134 9.03 4.63 -22.88
N ALA A 135 8.90 3.45 -22.29
CA ALA A 135 8.89 2.19 -23.02
C ALA A 135 7.53 1.87 -23.68
N GLY A 136 6.51 2.73 -23.50
CA GLY A 136 5.21 2.65 -24.18
C GLY A 136 4.09 1.98 -23.35
N PHE A 137 4.32 1.66 -22.08
CA PHE A 137 3.28 1.10 -21.22
C PHE A 137 2.32 2.17 -20.71
N LYS A 138 1.03 1.82 -20.62
CA LYS A 138 -0.04 2.76 -20.22
C LYS A 138 -0.87 2.31 -19.02
N ARG A 139 -0.80 1.04 -18.61
CA ARG A 139 -1.62 0.48 -17.53
C ARG A 139 -0.73 -0.10 -16.45
N PHE A 140 -0.90 0.38 -15.22
CA PHE A 140 -0.06 0.02 -14.09
C PHE A 140 -0.89 -0.29 -12.85
N LEU A 141 -0.50 -1.33 -12.13
CA LEU A 141 -0.96 -1.61 -10.77
C LEU A 141 0.25 -1.62 -9.84
N VAL A 142 0.32 -0.62 -8.97
CA VAL A 142 1.38 -0.49 -7.96
C VAL A 142 0.89 -1.11 -6.66
N SER A 143 1.42 -2.27 -6.33
CA SER A 143 1.08 -3.04 -5.13
C SER A 143 2.05 -2.76 -3.98
N SER A 144 1.50 -2.63 -2.78
CA SER A 144 2.21 -2.51 -1.51
C SER A 144 1.34 -3.14 -0.44
N ALA A 145 1.95 -3.84 0.52
CA ALA A 145 1.25 -4.36 1.71
C ALA A 145 1.60 -3.55 2.97
N HIS A 146 2.36 -2.46 2.85
CA HIS A 146 2.69 -1.60 3.98
C HIS A 146 1.56 -0.60 4.28
N HIS A 147 0.78 -0.84 5.33
CA HIS A 147 -0.43 -0.09 5.69
C HIS A 147 -0.20 1.36 6.19
N GLY A 148 1.03 1.88 6.13
CA GLY A 148 1.35 3.25 6.52
C GLY A 148 0.74 4.33 5.62
N ASN A 149 -0.16 5.16 6.15
CA ASN A 149 -0.83 6.25 5.39
C ASN A 149 0.11 7.17 4.59
N ILE A 150 1.29 7.50 5.12
CA ILE A 150 2.27 8.36 4.42
C ILE A 150 2.93 7.62 3.24
N HIS A 151 3.12 6.30 3.37
CA HIS A 151 3.63 5.46 2.30
C HIS A 151 2.61 5.36 1.15
N ALA A 152 1.37 5.01 1.48
CA ALA A 152 0.28 4.93 0.51
C ALA A 152 0.07 6.28 -0.20
N TYR A 153 0.07 7.39 0.55
CA TYR A 153 0.01 8.73 -0.03
C TYR A 153 1.15 9.01 -1.01
N ALA A 154 2.38 8.58 -0.70
CA ALA A 154 3.52 8.80 -1.58
C ALA A 154 3.40 8.00 -2.89
N ILE A 155 2.78 6.82 -2.87
CA ILE A 155 2.45 6.05 -4.07
C ILE A 155 1.43 6.80 -4.92
N GLU A 156 0.31 7.22 -4.33
CA GLU A 156 -0.75 7.96 -5.02
C GLU A 156 -0.23 9.29 -5.60
N GLU A 157 0.62 10.02 -4.86
CA GLU A 157 1.24 11.25 -5.36
C GLU A 157 2.18 10.98 -6.54
N ALA A 158 2.94 9.88 -6.52
CA ALA A 158 3.79 9.49 -7.64
C ALA A 158 2.95 9.13 -8.87
N ALA A 159 1.91 8.31 -8.69
CA ALA A 159 0.98 7.90 -9.73
C ALA A 159 0.34 9.10 -10.43
N LEU A 160 -0.27 10.02 -9.66
CA LEU A 160 -0.89 11.22 -10.19
C LEU A 160 0.08 12.12 -10.96
N ARG A 161 1.32 12.26 -10.50
CA ARG A 161 2.33 13.07 -11.19
C ARG A 161 2.68 12.48 -12.55
N VAL A 162 2.76 11.15 -12.65
CA VAL A 162 3.01 10.47 -13.92
C VAL A 162 1.78 10.62 -14.82
N MET A 163 0.58 10.30 -14.34
CA MET A 163 -0.65 10.42 -15.14
C MET A 163 -0.84 11.83 -15.69
N LYS A 164 -0.66 12.87 -14.86
CA LYS A 164 -0.72 14.27 -15.30
C LYS A 164 0.36 14.64 -16.32
N LYS A 165 1.58 14.14 -16.15
CA LYS A 165 2.70 14.45 -17.06
C LYS A 165 2.52 13.82 -18.43
N TYR A 166 1.83 12.69 -18.50
CA TYR A 166 1.63 11.87 -19.70
C TYR A 166 0.13 11.71 -20.03
N GLU A 167 -0.67 12.75 -19.77
CA GLU A 167 -2.12 12.77 -19.99
C GLU A 167 -2.48 12.42 -21.44
N GLU A 168 -1.74 12.99 -22.40
CA GLU A 168 -1.89 12.74 -23.86
C GLU A 168 -1.60 11.28 -24.27
N LEU A 169 -0.93 10.50 -23.41
CA LEU A 169 -0.63 9.09 -23.67
C LEU A 169 -1.65 8.15 -23.02
N ASP A 170 -2.68 8.70 -22.37
CA ASP A 170 -3.70 7.97 -21.62
C ASP A 170 -3.07 7.01 -20.59
N VAL A 171 -2.06 7.46 -19.84
CA VAL A 171 -1.45 6.63 -18.79
C VAL A 171 -2.35 6.56 -17.57
N ARG A 172 -2.57 5.36 -17.03
CA ARG A 172 -3.39 5.11 -15.84
C ARG A 172 -2.66 4.20 -14.86
N ILE A 173 -2.63 4.60 -13.59
CA ILE A 173 -1.83 3.97 -12.55
C ILE A 173 -2.69 3.80 -11.30
N ALA A 174 -2.91 2.54 -10.92
CA ALA A 174 -3.69 2.15 -9.75
C ALA A 174 -2.78 1.89 -8.53
N SER A 175 -3.31 2.18 -7.34
CA SER A 175 -2.71 1.80 -6.05
C SER A 175 -3.80 1.32 -5.09
N PRO A 176 -4.00 -0.01 -4.94
CA PRO A 176 -5.13 -0.56 -4.18
C PRO A 176 -4.96 -0.47 -2.67
N LEU A 177 -3.76 -0.18 -2.16
CA LEU A 177 -3.41 -0.21 -0.73
C LEU A 177 -4.45 0.49 0.16
N ASN A 178 -4.77 1.76 -0.11
CA ASN A 178 -5.73 2.48 0.72
C ASN A 178 -7.17 1.99 0.56
N TRP A 179 -7.54 1.37 -0.55
CA TRP A 179 -8.87 0.76 -0.73
C TRP A 179 -8.99 -0.54 0.07
N ILE A 180 -7.90 -1.32 0.12
CA ILE A 180 -7.80 -2.47 1.01
C ILE A 180 -7.97 -2.00 2.46
N VAL A 181 -7.18 -1.02 2.90
CA VAL A 181 -7.29 -0.42 4.25
C VAL A 181 -8.72 0.08 4.54
N LYS A 182 -9.37 0.74 3.58
CA LYS A 182 -10.76 1.21 3.73
C LYS A 182 -11.73 0.06 4.04
N LYS A 183 -11.67 -1.02 3.25
CA LYS A 183 -12.52 -2.20 3.43
C LYS A 183 -12.22 -2.91 4.75
N LEU A 184 -10.94 -2.98 5.12
CA LEU A 184 -10.47 -3.68 6.30
C LEU A 184 -10.76 -2.96 7.62
N MET A 185 -10.69 -1.63 7.62
CA MET A 185 -10.64 -0.87 8.88
C MET A 185 -11.75 0.19 9.02
N ILE A 186 -12.40 0.62 7.94
CA ILE A 186 -13.21 1.85 7.97
C ILE A 186 -14.68 1.63 7.59
N ASP A 187 -14.96 0.86 6.53
CA ASP A 187 -16.32 0.75 6.00
C ASP A 187 -17.27 0.04 6.99
N HIS A 188 -17.38 -1.28 6.88
CA HIS A 188 -18.19 -2.11 7.77
C HIS A 188 -17.43 -3.40 8.02
N PRO A 189 -16.26 -3.36 8.69
CA PRO A 189 -15.30 -4.46 8.70
C PRO A 189 -15.89 -5.79 9.15
N ARG A 190 -16.75 -5.79 10.19
CA ARG A 190 -17.47 -6.99 10.62
C ARG A 190 -18.34 -7.59 9.51
N LYS A 191 -19.12 -6.75 8.83
CA LYS A 191 -19.96 -7.18 7.71
C LYS A 191 -19.08 -7.66 6.55
N THR A 192 -18.05 -6.90 6.17
CA THR A 192 -17.13 -7.25 5.09
C THR A 192 -16.50 -8.62 5.31
N TRP A 193 -15.98 -8.90 6.50
CA TRP A 193 -15.41 -10.22 6.80
C TRP A 193 -16.44 -11.33 6.90
N GLY A 194 -17.64 -11.04 7.39
CA GLY A 194 -18.77 -11.98 7.40
C GLY A 194 -19.19 -12.39 5.98
N ASP A 195 -19.41 -11.40 5.10
CA ASP A 195 -19.79 -11.61 3.70
C ASP A 195 -18.70 -12.40 2.95
N ILE A 196 -17.42 -12.07 3.18
CA ILE A 196 -16.29 -12.81 2.57
C ILE A 196 -16.21 -14.24 3.09
N ALA A 197 -16.38 -14.47 4.40
CA ALA A 197 -16.36 -15.81 4.97
C ALA A 197 -17.46 -16.69 4.36
N GLU A 198 -18.67 -16.14 4.19
CA GLU A 198 -19.76 -16.81 3.49
C GLU A 198 -19.41 -17.11 2.02
N GLN A 199 -18.86 -16.12 1.29
CA GLN A 199 -18.44 -16.27 -0.10
C GLN A 199 -17.43 -17.40 -0.30
N VAL A 200 -16.48 -17.58 0.63
CA VAL A 200 -15.45 -18.62 0.55
C VAL A 200 -15.87 -19.94 1.22
N GLY A 201 -17.11 -20.05 1.71
CA GLY A 201 -17.64 -21.25 2.32
C GLY A 201 -17.06 -21.58 3.70
N GLN A 202 -16.57 -20.58 4.43
CA GLN A 202 -16.08 -20.73 5.80
C GLN A 202 -17.18 -20.40 6.83
N PRO A 203 -17.09 -20.96 8.05
CA PRO A 203 -18.02 -20.59 9.12
C PRO A 203 -17.90 -19.10 9.48
N PRO A 204 -18.97 -18.50 10.02
CA PRO A 204 -18.95 -17.13 10.53
C PRO A 204 -17.78 -16.91 11.50
N LEU A 205 -17.23 -15.69 11.49
CA LEU A 205 -16.19 -15.31 12.42
C LEU A 205 -16.74 -15.28 13.86
N THR A 206 -15.93 -15.75 14.78
CA THR A 206 -16.18 -15.64 16.22
C THR A 206 -15.97 -14.19 16.68
N GLU A 207 -16.49 -13.84 17.85
CA GLU A 207 -16.25 -12.51 18.42
C GLU A 207 -14.76 -12.26 18.70
N GLU A 208 -14.01 -13.27 19.12
CA GLU A 208 -12.56 -13.18 19.34
C GLU A 208 -11.81 -12.87 18.04
N GLU A 209 -12.20 -13.48 16.92
CA GLU A 209 -11.62 -13.22 15.60
C GLU A 209 -11.94 -11.81 15.10
N TYR A 210 -13.18 -11.34 15.28
CA TYR A 210 -13.52 -9.95 14.96
C TYR A 210 -12.73 -8.95 15.81
N GLU A 211 -12.53 -9.24 17.09
CA GLU A 211 -11.73 -8.40 17.97
C GLU A 211 -10.24 -8.40 17.61
N ALA A 212 -9.70 -9.54 17.18
CA ALA A 212 -8.33 -9.66 16.72
C ALA A 212 -8.12 -8.84 15.43
N LEU A 213 -9.01 -8.99 14.44
CA LEU A 213 -8.98 -8.21 13.19
C LEU A 213 -9.09 -6.70 13.43
N ALA A 214 -9.93 -6.27 14.38
CA ALA A 214 -10.07 -4.85 14.71
C ALA A 214 -8.80 -4.23 15.30
N LYS A 215 -7.85 -5.06 15.74
CA LYS A 215 -6.58 -4.65 16.34
C LYS A 215 -5.38 -5.04 15.46
N ASP A 216 -5.62 -5.55 14.25
CA ASP A 216 -4.59 -6.02 13.32
C ASP A 216 -3.99 -4.85 12.54
N ASP A 217 -2.93 -4.24 13.07
CA ASP A 217 -2.31 -3.04 12.50
C ASP A 217 -0.91 -3.29 11.94
N HIS A 218 -0.11 -4.14 12.60
CA HIS A 218 1.27 -4.41 12.19
C HIS A 218 1.81 -5.74 12.74
N SER A 219 2.37 -6.61 11.91
CA SER A 219 3.00 -7.88 12.31
C SER A 219 2.09 -8.76 13.18
N SER A 220 0.82 -8.85 12.81
CA SER A 220 -0.22 -9.51 13.58
C SER A 220 -0.84 -10.65 12.76
N LEU A 221 -2.03 -11.13 13.14
CA LEU A 221 -2.67 -12.33 12.62
C LEU A 221 -2.66 -12.41 11.08
N MET A 222 -2.90 -11.31 10.35
CA MET A 222 -3.00 -11.36 8.89
C MET A 222 -1.64 -11.65 8.24
N GLU A 223 -0.63 -10.86 8.56
CA GLU A 223 0.73 -11.00 8.02
C GLU A 223 1.40 -12.31 8.44
N VAL A 224 1.15 -12.78 9.68
CA VAL A 224 1.65 -14.08 10.13
C VAL A 224 1.01 -15.22 9.35
N SER A 225 -0.33 -15.21 9.20
CA SER A 225 -1.04 -16.22 8.43
C SER A 225 -0.56 -16.24 6.98
N PHE A 226 -0.37 -15.06 6.41
CA PHE A 226 0.15 -14.86 5.08
C PHE A 226 1.56 -15.45 4.91
N MET A 227 2.50 -15.13 5.80
CA MET A 227 3.87 -15.64 5.71
C MET A 227 3.95 -17.15 5.94
N ASN A 228 3.12 -17.71 6.82
CA ASN A 228 3.00 -19.16 7.00
C ASN A 228 2.54 -19.86 5.71
N HIS A 229 1.63 -19.24 4.95
CA HIS A 229 1.18 -19.76 3.65
C HIS A 229 2.27 -19.69 2.58
N VAL A 230 3.05 -18.60 2.55
CA VAL A 230 4.14 -18.44 1.58
C VAL A 230 5.28 -19.40 1.87
N ASN A 231 5.80 -19.35 3.10
CA ASN A 231 6.85 -20.25 3.57
C ASN A 231 6.93 -20.21 5.10
N SER A 232 6.37 -21.23 5.75
CA SER A 232 6.39 -21.36 7.21
C SER A 232 7.79 -21.51 7.82
N GLU A 233 8.82 -21.89 7.04
CA GLU A 233 10.20 -21.94 7.53
C GLU A 233 10.78 -20.54 7.80
N LEU A 234 10.17 -19.49 7.24
CA LEU A 234 10.56 -18.10 7.47
C LEU A 234 9.88 -17.47 8.69
N VAL A 235 8.95 -18.18 9.34
CA VAL A 235 8.15 -17.69 10.47
C VAL A 235 8.65 -18.34 11.75
N ASP A 236 9.10 -17.53 12.71
CA ASP A 236 9.49 -18.04 14.03
C ASP A 236 8.23 -18.40 14.85
N PRO A 237 8.08 -19.65 15.34
CA PRO A 237 6.93 -20.07 16.14
C PRO A 237 6.66 -19.23 17.40
N ALA A 238 7.60 -18.40 17.84
CA ALA A 238 7.43 -17.47 18.96
C ALA A 238 6.22 -16.52 18.81
N TYR A 239 5.64 -16.35 17.61
CA TYR A 239 4.39 -15.59 17.44
C TYR A 239 3.21 -16.17 18.25
N LYS A 240 3.21 -17.49 18.47
CA LYS A 240 2.13 -18.22 19.19
C LYS A 240 2.03 -17.84 20.65
N GLU A 241 3.14 -17.41 21.24
CA GLU A 241 3.24 -16.99 22.64
C GLU A 241 3.08 -15.47 22.80
N LYS A 242 2.72 -14.74 21.73
CA LYS A 242 2.55 -13.28 21.79
C LYS A 242 1.13 -12.92 22.23
N ASP A 243 1.07 -12.18 23.32
CA ASP A 243 -0.15 -11.52 23.78
C ASP A 243 -0.51 -10.32 22.89
N LEU A 244 -1.77 -9.88 23.00
CA LEU A 244 -2.24 -8.64 22.41
C LEU A 244 -1.31 -7.48 22.79
N HIS A 245 -0.77 -6.80 21.79
CA HIS A 245 -0.04 -5.56 21.97
C HIS A 245 -0.71 -4.46 21.16
N THR A 246 -1.16 -3.38 21.80
CA THR A 246 -1.63 -2.18 21.11
C THR A 246 -0.83 -0.96 21.48
N THR A 247 -0.33 -0.22 20.49
CA THR A 247 0.32 1.07 20.75
C THR A 247 -0.74 2.18 20.85
N PRO A 248 -0.85 2.91 21.98
CA PRO A 248 -1.84 3.97 22.11
C PRO A 248 -1.59 5.13 21.12
N ILE A 249 -2.66 5.76 20.64
CA ILE A 249 -2.61 6.95 19.76
C ILE A 249 -1.73 8.07 20.35
N SER A 250 -1.68 8.20 21.68
CA SER A 250 -0.83 9.17 22.39
C SER A 250 0.68 8.95 22.15
N HIS A 251 1.11 7.71 21.93
CA HIS A 251 2.48 7.37 21.54
C HIS A 251 2.77 7.78 20.09
N MET A 252 1.77 7.72 19.20
CA MET A 252 1.90 8.19 17.81
C MET A 252 2.16 9.70 17.75
N PHE A 253 1.47 10.50 18.57
CA PHE A 253 1.70 11.95 18.68
C PHE A 253 3.09 12.28 19.27
N LYS A 254 3.52 11.58 20.33
CA LYS A 254 4.89 11.70 20.88
C LYS A 254 5.96 11.33 19.83
N LYS A 255 5.71 10.29 19.02
CA LYS A 255 6.59 9.85 17.94
C LYS A 255 6.76 10.93 16.86
N LEU A 256 5.67 11.58 16.46
CA LEU A 256 5.67 12.69 15.49
C LEU A 256 6.53 13.88 15.97
N LEU A 257 6.48 14.18 17.28
CA LEU A 257 7.29 15.21 17.94
C LEU A 257 8.77 14.79 18.08
N SER A 258 9.02 13.53 18.43
CA SER A 258 10.38 12.99 18.63
C SER A 258 11.14 12.69 17.34
N ALA A 259 10.48 12.51 16.20
CA ALA A 259 11.10 12.17 14.91
C ALA A 259 12.10 13.22 14.38
N LYS A 260 12.14 14.43 14.99
CA LYS A 260 13.19 15.45 14.75
C LYS A 260 14.49 15.17 15.50
N LEU A 261 14.44 14.45 16.61
CA LEU A 261 15.58 14.07 17.43
C LEU A 261 15.88 12.61 17.11
N GLY A 262 16.80 12.41 16.15
CA GLY A 262 17.25 11.07 15.79
C GLY A 262 17.80 10.34 17.01
N THR A 263 17.02 9.45 17.59
CA THR A 263 17.55 8.48 18.54
C THR A 263 17.97 7.26 17.75
N LEU A 264 19.28 7.14 17.53
CA LEU A 264 19.94 5.84 17.48
C LEU A 264 19.57 5.15 18.80
N GLY A 265 18.62 4.22 18.74
CA GLY A 265 17.94 3.62 19.90
C GLY A 265 16.43 3.91 19.97
N GLY A 266 15.70 3.69 18.87
CA GLY A 266 14.22 3.69 18.86
C GLY A 266 13.63 2.65 19.84
N PRO A 267 12.34 2.78 20.22
CA PRO A 267 11.78 2.24 21.46
C PRO A 267 11.99 0.73 21.57
N THR A 268 12.08 0.26 22.80
CA THR A 268 12.07 -1.14 23.26
C THR A 268 10.82 -1.94 22.84
N GLY A 269 10.09 -1.49 21.81
CA GLY A 269 8.80 -2.02 21.38
C GLY A 269 8.99 -3.35 20.66
N VAL A 270 8.17 -4.31 21.04
CA VAL A 270 8.16 -5.71 20.59
C VAL A 270 8.07 -5.94 19.07
N GLY A 271 7.92 -4.87 18.28
CA GLY A 271 7.96 -4.90 16.81
C GLY A 271 6.64 -5.29 16.14
N TYR A 272 5.56 -5.49 16.90
CA TYR A 272 4.22 -5.83 16.40
C TYR A 272 3.14 -4.99 17.10
N ASN A 273 1.97 -4.86 16.47
CA ASN A 273 0.77 -4.17 16.92
C ASN A 273 -0.47 -5.01 16.51
N GLY A 274 -0.98 -5.80 17.45
CA GLY A 274 -2.12 -6.69 17.26
C GLY A 274 -2.00 -7.99 18.06
N VAL A 275 -2.56 -9.09 17.54
CA VAL A 275 -2.63 -10.42 18.18
C VAL A 275 -2.03 -11.49 17.26
N PRO A 276 -0.70 -11.61 17.16
CA PRO A 276 -0.05 -12.57 16.25
C PRO A 276 -0.45 -14.03 16.51
N SER A 277 -0.72 -14.39 17.76
CA SER A 277 -1.13 -15.73 18.19
C SER A 277 -2.46 -16.20 17.58
N MET A 278 -3.30 -15.30 17.08
CA MET A 278 -4.56 -15.62 16.40
C MET A 278 -4.39 -16.02 14.93
N ALA A 279 -3.17 -16.03 14.40
CA ALA A 279 -2.90 -16.46 13.02
C ALA A 279 -3.33 -17.91 12.75
N ASP A 280 -3.34 -18.78 13.77
CA ASP A 280 -3.73 -20.18 13.64
C ASP A 280 -5.23 -20.41 13.92
N SER A 281 -6.03 -19.36 14.20
CA SER A 281 -7.43 -19.53 14.59
C SER A 281 -8.33 -20.06 13.47
N ARG A 282 -7.97 -19.78 12.21
CA ARG A 282 -8.62 -20.31 11.01
C ARG A 282 -7.66 -20.25 9.81
N ASP A 283 -8.08 -20.83 8.69
CA ASP A 283 -7.42 -20.58 7.41
C ASP A 283 -7.81 -19.19 6.89
N TRP A 284 -6.97 -18.20 7.14
CA TRP A 284 -7.22 -16.81 6.77
C TRP A 284 -7.01 -16.51 5.29
N ILE A 285 -6.25 -17.35 4.58
CA ILE A 285 -5.80 -17.08 3.20
C ILE A 285 -6.96 -16.97 2.21
N PRO A 286 -7.99 -17.85 2.23
CA PRO A 286 -9.15 -17.68 1.36
C PRO A 286 -9.84 -16.33 1.51
N LEU A 287 -9.94 -15.81 2.74
CA LEU A 287 -10.58 -14.53 3.03
C LEU A 287 -9.75 -13.37 2.46
N TYR A 288 -8.43 -13.35 2.70
CA TYR A 288 -7.53 -12.34 2.12
C TYR A 288 -7.53 -12.39 0.60
N LYS A 289 -7.43 -13.59 0.04
CA LYS A 289 -7.45 -13.80 -1.41
C LYS A 289 -8.73 -13.25 -2.03
N ALA A 290 -9.90 -13.52 -1.45
CA ALA A 290 -11.17 -12.98 -1.93
C ALA A 290 -11.19 -11.45 -1.89
N LEU A 291 -10.76 -10.84 -0.78
CA LEU A 291 -10.67 -9.39 -0.64
C LEU A 291 -9.75 -8.76 -1.71
N ILE A 292 -8.53 -9.29 -1.87
CA ILE A 292 -7.55 -8.77 -2.82
C ILE A 292 -8.05 -8.93 -4.25
N LYS A 293 -8.70 -10.05 -4.58
CA LYS A 293 -9.29 -10.26 -5.92
C LYS A 293 -10.39 -9.26 -6.21
N ASP A 294 -11.27 -8.98 -5.24
CA ASP A 294 -12.35 -8.01 -5.42
C ASP A 294 -11.83 -6.58 -5.59
N VAL A 295 -10.89 -6.15 -4.74
CA VAL A 295 -10.28 -4.81 -4.88
C VAL A 295 -9.43 -4.73 -6.15
N GLY A 296 -8.66 -5.77 -6.43
CA GLY A 296 -7.82 -5.86 -7.63
C GLY A 296 -8.63 -5.75 -8.91
N TRP A 297 -9.73 -6.50 -9.00
CA TRP A 297 -10.63 -6.46 -10.16
C TRP A 297 -11.24 -5.08 -10.36
N PHE A 298 -11.70 -4.42 -9.30
CA PHE A 298 -12.20 -3.04 -9.35
C PHE A 298 -11.20 -2.09 -10.04
N PHE A 299 -9.90 -2.20 -9.71
CA PHE A 299 -8.88 -1.38 -10.37
C PHE A 299 -8.56 -1.81 -11.80
N ILE A 300 -8.57 -3.11 -12.08
CA ILE A 300 -8.31 -3.62 -13.43
C ILE A 300 -9.40 -3.15 -14.40
N GLU A 301 -10.67 -3.22 -14.00
CA GLU A 301 -11.78 -2.64 -14.77
C GLU A 301 -11.57 -1.14 -14.99
N GLY A 302 -11.23 -0.40 -13.93
CA GLY A 302 -10.90 1.03 -14.04
C GLY A 302 -9.80 1.29 -15.06
N LEU A 303 -8.70 0.54 -14.99
CA LEU A 303 -7.54 0.71 -15.85
C LEU A 303 -7.88 0.50 -17.33
N PHE A 304 -8.65 -0.53 -17.67
CA PHE A 304 -8.87 -0.92 -19.07
C PHE A 304 -10.17 -0.38 -19.69
N GLU A 305 -11.24 -0.20 -18.91
CA GLU A 305 -12.58 0.05 -19.45
C GLU A 305 -13.03 1.52 -19.32
N LYS A 306 -12.42 2.32 -18.44
CA LYS A 306 -12.79 3.73 -18.25
C LYS A 306 -12.08 4.66 -19.24
N SER A 307 -12.56 5.89 -19.40
CA SER A 307 -11.77 6.97 -19.99
C SER A 307 -10.72 7.49 -19.00
N HIS A 308 -9.77 8.31 -19.48
CA HIS A 308 -8.76 8.93 -18.61
C HIS A 308 -9.42 9.79 -17.51
N GLU A 309 -10.39 10.62 -17.88
CA GLU A 309 -11.08 11.53 -16.97
C GLU A 309 -11.86 10.76 -15.90
N GLU A 310 -12.68 9.78 -16.31
CA GLU A 310 -13.41 8.91 -15.36
C GLU A 310 -12.45 8.16 -14.42
N TYR A 311 -11.30 7.70 -14.95
CA TYR A 311 -10.31 7.02 -14.13
C TYR A 311 -9.73 7.93 -13.05
N ILE A 312 -9.37 9.17 -13.41
CA ILE A 312 -8.84 10.15 -12.47
C ILE A 312 -9.86 10.46 -11.37
N ASP A 313 -11.12 10.63 -11.74
CA ASP A 313 -12.18 11.01 -10.79
C ASP A 313 -12.55 9.88 -9.82
N GLU A 314 -12.58 8.63 -10.28
CA GLU A 314 -13.05 7.48 -9.48
C GLU A 314 -11.94 6.66 -8.81
N TYR A 315 -10.73 6.57 -9.42
CA TYR A 315 -9.71 5.57 -9.05
C TYR A 315 -8.36 6.16 -8.65
N ALA A 316 -8.00 7.37 -9.10
CA ALA A 316 -6.62 7.84 -8.97
C ALA A 316 -6.21 8.22 -7.53
N THR A 317 -7.17 8.58 -6.67
CA THR A 317 -6.89 9.01 -5.30
C THR A 317 -7.81 8.38 -4.29
N SER A 318 -7.26 7.93 -3.17
CA SER A 318 -8.07 7.38 -2.10
C SER A 318 -8.76 8.49 -1.29
N PHE A 319 -9.73 8.09 -0.48
CA PHE A 319 -10.36 8.96 0.51
C PHE A 319 -9.36 9.61 1.49
N PHE A 320 -8.19 9.00 1.73
CA PHE A 320 -7.12 9.58 2.55
C PHE A 320 -6.30 10.64 1.82
N TYR A 321 -6.24 10.63 0.48
CA TYR A 321 -5.43 11.56 -0.31
C TYR A 321 -5.75 13.04 -0.05
N ASN A 322 -7.03 13.32 0.21
CA ASN A 322 -7.51 14.67 0.45
C ASN A 322 -7.18 15.21 1.86
N LEU A 323 -6.67 14.37 2.76
CA LEU A 323 -6.20 14.82 4.07
C LEU A 323 -4.95 15.69 3.91
N VAL A 324 -5.16 17.00 4.04
CA VAL A 324 -4.14 18.05 3.82
C VAL A 324 -2.85 17.83 4.63
N MET A 325 -2.93 17.17 5.79
CA MET A 325 -1.78 16.88 6.66
C MET A 325 -0.81 15.82 6.10
N LEU A 326 -1.28 14.95 5.19
CA LEU A 326 -0.47 13.94 4.53
C LEU A 326 0.26 14.48 3.29
N LYS A 327 -0.19 15.63 2.77
CA LYS A 327 0.40 16.26 1.58
C LYS A 327 1.85 16.71 1.85
N THR A 328 2.72 16.45 0.88
CA THR A 328 4.17 16.73 0.98
C THR A 328 4.54 18.20 0.85
N ASN A 329 3.58 19.07 0.50
CA ASN A 329 3.84 20.48 0.27
C ASN A 329 3.85 21.26 1.59
N TRP A 330 5.00 21.90 1.88
CA TRP A 330 5.25 22.61 3.13
C TRP A 330 4.28 23.78 3.38
N LYS A 331 3.73 24.37 2.30
CA LYS A 331 2.90 25.58 2.34
C LYS A 331 1.64 25.41 3.20
N TRP A 332 1.03 24.22 3.22
CA TRP A 332 -0.14 23.97 4.05
C TRP A 332 0.19 23.84 5.53
N ARG A 333 1.37 23.31 5.88
CA ARG A 333 1.83 23.26 7.28
C ARG A 333 2.00 24.66 7.86
N ALA A 334 2.40 25.63 7.04
CA ALA A 334 2.47 27.04 7.44
C ALA A 334 1.10 27.69 7.70
N VAL A 335 -0.01 27.07 7.27
CA VAL A 335 -1.37 27.60 7.49
C VAL A 335 -2.11 26.78 8.55
N VAL A 336 -2.09 25.45 8.45
CA VAL A 336 -2.82 24.53 9.32
C VAL A 336 -2.22 24.47 10.72
N VAL A 337 -0.89 24.48 10.85
CA VAL A 337 -0.24 24.40 12.17
C VAL A 337 -0.53 25.67 13.00
N PRO A 338 -0.39 26.89 12.46
CA PRO A 338 -0.84 28.08 13.17
C PRO A 338 -2.34 28.05 13.47
N ALA A 339 -3.18 27.61 12.53
CA ALA A 339 -4.63 27.52 12.76
C ALA A 339 -4.98 26.57 13.92
N LEU A 340 -4.38 25.37 13.98
CA LEU A 340 -4.59 24.42 15.08
C LEU A 340 -4.04 24.95 16.41
N ILE A 341 -2.89 25.62 16.40
CA ILE A 341 -2.34 26.27 17.60
C ILE A 341 -3.27 27.40 18.07
N ILE A 342 -3.77 28.23 17.16
CA ILE A 342 -4.73 29.30 17.46
C ILE A 342 -6.02 28.69 18.03
N THR A 343 -6.58 27.64 17.41
CA THR A 343 -7.77 26.94 17.93
C THR A 343 -7.52 26.35 19.31
N ALA A 344 -6.38 25.69 19.53
CA ALA A 344 -6.03 25.14 20.84
C ALA A 344 -5.84 26.24 21.90
N LEU A 345 -5.18 27.35 21.56
CA LEU A 345 -5.00 28.51 22.44
C LEU A 345 -6.34 29.21 22.76
N LEU A 346 -7.22 29.34 21.77
CA LEU A 346 -8.57 29.86 21.96
C LEU A 346 -9.39 28.95 22.88
N CYS A 347 -9.31 27.63 22.70
CA CYS A 347 -9.98 26.66 23.58
C CYS A 347 -9.37 26.60 25.00
N TYR A 348 -8.11 26.99 25.17
CA TYR A 348 -7.40 26.96 26.47
C TYR A 348 -7.59 28.25 27.29
N TYR A 349 -7.84 29.39 26.64
CA TYR A 349 -8.08 30.65 27.35
C TYR A 349 -9.56 30.76 27.80
N PRO A 350 -9.84 30.96 29.11
CA PRO A 350 -11.21 31.03 29.64
C PRO A 350 -11.93 32.36 29.30
N LEU A 351 -11.38 33.17 28.40
CA LEU A 351 -11.89 34.51 28.06
C LEU A 351 -13.01 34.50 27.01
N PHE A 352 -13.34 33.34 26.41
CA PHE A 352 -14.47 33.21 25.49
C PHE A 352 -15.55 32.29 26.09
N PRO A 353 -16.77 32.79 26.36
CA PRO A 353 -17.87 31.95 26.78
C PRO A 353 -18.31 31.12 25.57
N TRP A 354 -17.83 29.88 25.49
CA TRP A 354 -18.16 28.95 24.41
C TRP A 354 -19.62 28.51 24.53
N ASN A 355 -20.53 29.21 23.86
CA ASN A 355 -21.84 28.68 23.51
C ASN A 355 -21.73 27.89 22.19
N LEU A 356 -22.43 26.75 22.09
CA LEU A 356 -22.31 25.72 21.02
C LEU A 356 -22.18 26.26 19.58
N LEU A 357 -22.77 27.43 19.28
CA LEU A 357 -22.66 28.12 17.99
C LEU A 357 -21.22 28.54 17.60
N SER A 358 -20.37 28.87 18.57
CA SER A 358 -18.99 29.32 18.32
C SER A 358 -18.05 28.17 17.93
N LEU A 359 -18.29 26.95 18.44
CA LEU A 359 -17.57 25.74 18.04
C LEU A 359 -17.96 25.25 16.63
N LEU A 360 -19.20 25.51 16.19
CA LEU A 360 -19.66 25.22 14.83
C LEU A 360 -19.11 26.20 13.79
N TYR A 361 -18.77 27.42 14.20
CA TYR A 361 -18.21 28.44 13.30
C TYR A 361 -16.76 28.19 12.92
N ILE A 362 -15.96 27.52 13.75
CA ILE A 362 -14.53 27.27 13.49
C ILE A 362 -14.32 26.32 12.28
N PRO A 363 -15.00 25.16 12.19
CA PRO A 363 -14.97 24.33 10.99
C PRO A 363 -15.43 25.10 9.76
N PHE A 364 -16.48 25.91 9.88
CA PHE A 364 -17.03 26.71 8.78
C PHE A 364 -16.04 27.78 8.30
N LEU A 365 -15.35 28.47 9.22
CA LEU A 365 -14.33 29.47 8.90
C LEU A 365 -13.10 28.83 8.26
N LEU A 366 -12.67 27.67 8.75
CA LEU A 366 -11.56 26.89 8.18
C LEU A 366 -11.90 26.37 6.78
N LEU A 367 -13.14 25.92 6.55
CA LEU A 367 -13.66 25.57 5.23
C LEU A 367 -13.70 26.79 4.31
N PHE A 368 -14.22 27.92 4.78
CA PHE A 368 -14.36 29.14 3.99
C PHE A 368 -13.00 29.76 3.62
N VAL A 369 -12.04 29.78 4.55
CA VAL A 369 -10.65 30.21 4.30
C VAL A 369 -9.94 29.21 3.38
N GLY A 370 -10.13 27.90 3.59
CA GLY A 370 -9.62 26.85 2.70
C GLY A 370 -10.12 27.00 1.26
N LEU A 371 -11.40 27.30 1.08
CA LEU A 371 -12.02 27.55 -0.23
C LEU A 371 -11.48 28.82 -0.90
N LYS A 372 -11.27 29.91 -0.14
CA LYS A 372 -10.67 31.14 -0.69
C LYS A 372 -9.20 30.97 -1.05
N ILE A 373 -8.43 30.22 -0.26
CA ILE A 373 -7.03 29.92 -0.57
C ILE A 373 -6.93 29.00 -1.78
N LYS A 374 -7.84 28.02 -1.92
CA LYS A 374 -7.95 27.18 -3.14
C LYS A 374 -8.14 28.06 -4.38
N LYS A 375 -9.09 29.01 -4.33
CA LYS A 375 -9.39 29.94 -5.43
C LYS A 375 -8.27 30.93 -5.74
N ALA A 376 -7.38 31.21 -4.78
CA ALA A 376 -6.22 32.09 -4.96
C ALA A 376 -4.95 31.34 -5.42
N LEU A 377 -4.96 30.01 -5.40
CA LEU A 377 -3.84 29.14 -5.79
C LEU A 377 -4.10 28.37 -7.09
N GLU A 378 -5.29 28.49 -7.67
CA GLU A 378 -5.56 28.08 -9.05
C GLU A 378 -4.82 29.05 -10.00
N PRO A 379 -3.98 28.55 -10.93
CA PRO A 379 -3.34 29.42 -11.90
C PRO A 379 -4.40 29.95 -12.87
N SER A 380 -4.33 31.26 -13.15
CA SER A 380 -5.13 31.93 -14.18
C SER A 380 -5.00 31.30 -15.56
#